data_AF-A0A963REP4-F1
#
_entry.id   AF-A0A963REP4-F1
#
_cell.length_a   1.000
_cell.length_b   1.000
_cell.length_c   1.000
_cell.angle_alpha   90.00
_cell.angle_beta   90.00
_cell.angle_gamma   90.00
#
_symmetry.space_group_name_H-M   'P 1'
#
loop_
_entity.id
_entity.type
_entity.pdbx_description
1 polymer ?
#
loop_
_entity_poly.entity_id
_entity_poly.type
_entity_poly.pdbx_seq_one_letter_code
_entity_poly.pdbx_strand_id
1 'polypeptide(L)'
;QSAAADFPPTNLKGGDCLPIHHEPGLWLLQLNEAEPYNRLARLASIPHGNSVLAIGSGTESNAPPEIPTINGKPTGAHSDDVDAYLAPYYHFRDNHFKGKTNDPRYQGADSAFEGFNPLLPAELLRNAIPGKIKHTTELRVSTRFETGGIVNTPFIEKQADASEMNSIFWIVESEVDGVDKLYLQYLQIVTIDFFDRFFPEGNNRGDGMPGPAHWPHVSINTMEKIRGPKGEIIGPEPQDECLPPEK
;
A
#
# COMPACT_ATOMS: atom_id res chain seq x y z
N GLN A 1 13.54 -1.56 2.41
CA GLN A 1 13.18 -0.35 3.18
C GLN A 1 14.36 0.61 3.14
N SER A 2 14.23 1.84 2.65
CA SER A 2 15.36 2.78 2.59
C SER A 2 15.58 3.58 3.89
N ALA A 3 14.54 3.70 4.73
CA ALA A 3 14.60 4.34 6.04
C ALA A 3 13.48 3.86 6.97
N ALA A 4 13.69 4.01 8.28
CA ALA A 4 12.70 3.73 9.32
C ALA A 4 12.62 4.86 10.36
N ALA A 5 11.42 5.19 10.81
CA ALA A 5 11.19 6.05 11.97
C ALA A 5 10.00 5.53 12.77
N ASP A 6 10.05 5.72 14.08
CA ASP A 6 9.01 5.39 15.03
C ASP A 6 8.82 6.54 16.03
N PHE A 7 7.60 6.63 16.57
CA PHE A 7 7.27 7.61 17.59
C PHE A 7 6.20 7.05 18.54
N PRO A 8 6.32 7.24 19.87
CA PRO A 8 7.53 7.68 20.57
C PRO A 8 8.74 6.81 20.22
N PRO A 9 9.98 7.34 20.22
CA PRO A 9 11.14 6.57 19.77
C PRO A 9 11.30 5.28 20.57
N THR A 10 11.48 4.16 19.88
CA THR A 10 11.73 2.85 20.49
C THR A 10 13.06 2.26 19.99
N ASN A 11 13.41 1.08 20.50
CA ASN A 11 14.50 0.26 19.98
C ASN A 11 14.03 -0.84 18.99
N LEU A 12 12.79 -0.73 18.51
CA LEU A 12 12.14 -1.74 17.65
C LEU A 12 12.06 -1.34 16.18
N LYS A 13 12.40 -0.09 15.82
CA LYS A 13 12.43 0.31 14.41
C LYS A 13 13.39 -0.57 13.61
N GLY A 14 12.98 -0.94 12.40
CA GLY A 14 13.84 -1.67 11.46
C GLY A 14 15.12 -0.87 11.12
N GLY A 15 16.17 -1.59 10.76
CA GLY A 15 17.37 -0.98 10.18
C GLY A 15 17.11 -0.45 8.76
N ASP A 16 17.93 0.51 8.34
CA ASP A 16 17.97 0.94 6.95
C ASP A 16 18.34 -0.25 6.05
N CYS A 17 17.80 -0.25 4.83
CA CYS A 17 18.03 -1.27 3.81
C CYS A 17 17.57 -2.71 4.14
N LEU A 18 16.72 -2.90 5.16
CA LEU A 18 16.15 -4.22 5.44
C LEU A 18 14.92 -4.53 4.55
N PRO A 19 14.73 -5.80 4.17
CA PRO A 19 13.46 -6.27 3.61
C PRO A 19 12.34 -6.13 4.66
N ILE A 20 11.23 -5.49 4.30
CA ILE A 20 10.06 -5.35 5.19
C ILE A 20 8.94 -6.31 4.83
N HIS A 21 8.75 -6.58 3.54
CA HIS A 21 7.64 -7.36 3.04
C HIS A 21 7.89 -7.84 1.61
N HIS A 22 7.45 -9.05 1.27
CA HIS A 22 7.50 -9.58 -0.09
C HIS A 22 6.25 -10.45 -0.35
N GLU A 23 5.38 -9.98 -1.23
CA GLU A 23 4.09 -10.62 -1.56
C GLU A 23 4.16 -11.24 -2.97
N PRO A 24 4.65 -12.48 -3.12
CA PRO A 24 4.53 -13.17 -4.40
C PRO A 24 3.08 -13.46 -4.73
N GLY A 25 2.74 -13.41 -6.02
CA GLY A 25 1.37 -13.60 -6.46
C GLY A 25 1.22 -13.67 -7.97
N LEU A 26 -0.03 -13.78 -8.41
CA LEU A 26 -0.43 -13.85 -9.81
C LEU A 26 -1.63 -12.95 -10.05
N TRP A 27 -1.67 -12.40 -11.26
CA TRP A 27 -2.86 -11.77 -11.82
C TRP A 27 -3.43 -12.67 -12.91
N LEU A 28 -4.72 -12.94 -12.82
CA LEU A 28 -5.46 -13.71 -13.82
C LEU A 28 -6.52 -12.81 -14.44
N LEU A 29 -6.59 -12.83 -15.77
CA LEU A 29 -7.67 -12.26 -16.55
C LEU A 29 -8.49 -13.41 -17.13
N GLN A 30 -9.72 -13.56 -16.67
CA GLN A 30 -10.63 -14.59 -17.12
C GLN A 30 -11.31 -14.19 -18.42
N LEU A 31 -10.93 -14.86 -19.51
CA LEU A 31 -11.43 -14.53 -20.84
C LEU A 31 -12.75 -15.21 -21.22
N ASN A 32 -13.17 -16.26 -20.50
CA ASN A 32 -14.47 -16.86 -20.77
C ASN A 32 -15.61 -15.96 -20.24
N GLU A 33 -16.72 -15.92 -20.97
CA GLU A 33 -17.87 -15.05 -20.66
C GLU A 33 -18.78 -15.64 -19.55
N ALA A 34 -18.29 -16.64 -18.81
CA ALA A 34 -19.08 -17.27 -17.75
C ALA A 34 -19.33 -16.31 -16.57
N GLU A 35 -18.45 -15.34 -16.37
CA GLU A 35 -18.60 -14.25 -15.41
C GLU A 35 -18.33 -12.90 -16.12
N PRO A 36 -19.38 -12.14 -16.48
CA PRO A 36 -19.22 -10.96 -17.33
C PRO A 36 -18.63 -9.75 -16.60
N TYR A 37 -18.70 -9.68 -15.27
CA TYR A 37 -18.33 -8.48 -14.51
C TYR A 37 -17.04 -8.65 -13.70
N ASN A 38 -16.78 -9.84 -13.16
CA ASN A 38 -15.69 -10.10 -12.22
C ASN A 38 -14.55 -10.93 -12.86
N ARG A 39 -13.90 -10.35 -13.88
CA ARG A 39 -12.94 -11.06 -14.74
C ARG A 39 -11.49 -10.98 -14.29
N LEU A 40 -11.19 -10.21 -13.25
CA LEU A 40 -9.84 -10.13 -12.68
C LEU A 40 -9.76 -10.90 -11.37
N ALA A 41 -8.70 -11.67 -11.21
CA ALA A 41 -8.33 -12.25 -9.93
C ALA A 41 -6.86 -11.94 -9.60
N ARG A 42 -6.63 -11.44 -8.39
CA ARG A 42 -5.30 -11.32 -7.77
C ARG A 42 -5.17 -12.42 -6.72
N LEU A 43 -4.18 -13.28 -6.89
CA LEU A 43 -3.79 -14.27 -5.91
C LEU A 43 -2.46 -13.84 -5.28
N ALA A 44 -2.33 -13.97 -3.97
CA ALA A 44 -1.08 -13.67 -3.28
C ALA A 44 -0.85 -14.58 -2.07
N SER A 45 0.42 -14.83 -1.77
CA SER A 45 0.86 -15.45 -0.53
C SER A 45 1.67 -14.44 0.27
N ILE A 46 1.33 -14.29 1.54
CA ILE A 46 1.91 -13.29 2.44
C ILE A 46 2.87 -14.01 3.39
N PRO A 47 4.13 -13.54 3.53
CA PRO A 47 5.22 -14.30 4.15
C PRO A 47 5.00 -14.57 5.65
N HIS A 48 4.11 -13.81 6.30
CA HIS A 48 3.72 -14.04 7.68
C HIS A 48 2.50 -14.97 7.85
N GLY A 49 2.03 -15.63 6.77
CA GLY A 49 1.10 -16.76 6.87
C GLY A 49 -0.35 -16.43 6.50
N ASN A 50 -0.56 -15.70 5.40
CA ASN A 50 -1.88 -15.47 4.81
C ASN A 50 -1.86 -15.82 3.32
N SER A 51 -3.00 -16.22 2.79
CA SER A 51 -3.22 -16.35 1.35
C SER A 51 -4.45 -15.52 0.95
N VAL A 52 -4.35 -14.86 -0.18
CA VAL A 52 -5.35 -13.87 -0.63
C VAL A 52 -5.89 -14.29 -1.99
N LEU A 53 -7.22 -14.25 -2.13
CA LEU A 53 -7.91 -14.21 -3.41
C LEU A 53 -8.76 -12.94 -3.45
N ALA A 54 -8.37 -11.99 -4.29
CA ALA A 54 -9.15 -10.78 -4.53
C ALA A 54 -9.71 -10.79 -5.95
N ILE A 55 -10.99 -10.51 -6.08
CA ILE A 55 -11.73 -10.58 -7.34
C ILE A 55 -12.18 -9.18 -7.72
N GLY A 56 -12.27 -8.88 -9.01
CA GLY A 56 -12.91 -7.66 -9.48
C GLY A 56 -12.77 -7.45 -10.97
N SER A 57 -12.58 -6.21 -11.38
CA SER A 57 -12.72 -5.78 -12.76
C SER A 57 -11.77 -4.64 -13.13
N GLY A 58 -11.65 -4.38 -14.43
CA GLY A 58 -10.82 -3.31 -14.96
C GLY A 58 -11.63 -2.35 -15.83
N THR A 59 -11.19 -1.10 -15.86
CA THR A 59 -11.75 -0.04 -16.71
C THR A 59 -10.61 0.71 -17.39
N GLU A 60 -10.92 1.33 -18.51
CA GLU A 60 -9.97 2.13 -19.29
C GLU A 60 -10.50 3.55 -19.47
N SER A 61 -9.60 4.53 -19.45
CA SER A 61 -9.93 5.93 -19.71
C SER A 61 -8.72 6.69 -20.27
N ASN A 62 -8.97 7.86 -20.84
CA ASN A 62 -7.90 8.81 -21.21
C ASN A 62 -7.76 9.93 -20.17
N ALA A 63 -8.14 9.65 -18.92
CA ALA A 63 -8.09 10.59 -17.81
C ALA A 63 -7.00 10.19 -16.80
N PRO A 64 -6.49 11.13 -15.99
CA PRO A 64 -5.62 10.82 -14.86
C PRO A 64 -6.30 9.86 -13.86
N PRO A 65 -5.53 9.05 -13.10
CA PRO A 65 -6.05 8.24 -12.01
C PRO A 65 -6.92 9.03 -11.02
N GLU A 66 -8.11 8.50 -10.70
CA GLU A 66 -8.95 9.04 -9.63
C GLU A 66 -8.52 8.46 -8.28
N ILE A 67 -7.65 9.17 -7.58
CA ILE A 67 -7.11 8.72 -6.29
C ILE A 67 -8.10 9.04 -5.16
N PRO A 68 -8.70 8.03 -4.51
CA PRO A 68 -9.65 8.27 -3.43
C PRO A 68 -8.95 8.88 -2.21
N THR A 69 -9.64 9.76 -1.50
CA THR A 69 -9.22 10.16 -0.15
C THR A 69 -9.47 9.00 0.81
N ILE A 70 -8.45 8.61 1.56
CA ILE A 70 -8.55 7.58 2.60
C ILE A 70 -7.94 8.09 3.90
N ASN A 71 -8.41 7.55 5.02
CA ASN A 71 -7.89 7.86 6.34
C ASN A 71 -7.14 6.64 6.87
N GLY A 72 -5.90 6.85 7.31
CA GLY A 72 -5.06 5.79 7.89
C GLY A 72 -5.35 5.48 9.36
N LYS A 73 -6.29 6.19 10.01
CA LYS A 73 -6.63 5.94 11.42
C LYS A 73 -7.38 4.62 11.62
N PRO A 74 -7.14 3.91 12.74
CA PRO A 74 -8.00 2.83 13.18
C PRO A 74 -9.43 3.31 13.45
N THR A 75 -10.38 2.38 13.38
CA THR A 75 -11.76 2.57 13.84
C THR A 75 -12.06 1.64 15.00
N GLY A 76 -12.88 2.08 15.95
CA GLY A 76 -13.30 1.25 17.08
C GLY A 76 -12.28 1.10 18.21
N ALA A 77 -11.21 1.88 18.22
CA ALA A 77 -10.29 1.93 19.37
C ALA A 77 -10.85 2.83 20.50
N HIS A 78 -10.63 2.47 21.77
CA HIS A 78 -11.09 3.24 22.94
C HIS A 78 -10.31 4.55 23.10
N SER A 79 -10.95 5.63 23.52
CA SER A 79 -10.31 6.96 23.67
C SER A 79 -9.02 6.90 24.48
N ASP A 80 -9.01 6.07 25.52
CA ASP A 80 -7.91 5.98 26.48
C ASP A 80 -6.68 5.26 25.90
N ASP A 81 -6.87 4.38 24.91
CA ASP A 81 -5.79 3.71 24.18
C ASP A 81 -5.37 4.52 22.94
N VAL A 82 -6.34 5.20 22.31
CA VAL A 82 -6.20 5.96 21.08
C VAL A 82 -5.09 7.00 21.17
N ASP A 83 -4.95 7.70 22.30
CA ASP A 83 -3.95 8.77 22.40
C ASP A 83 -2.51 8.25 22.28
N ALA A 84 -2.21 7.09 22.87
CA ALA A 84 -0.89 6.46 22.75
C ALA A 84 -0.66 5.87 21.36
N TYR A 85 -1.65 5.17 20.79
CA TYR A 85 -1.53 4.54 19.47
C TYR A 85 -1.56 5.54 18.31
N LEU A 86 -2.26 6.67 18.47
CA LEU A 86 -2.27 7.75 17.48
C LEU A 86 -1.10 8.72 17.63
N ALA A 87 -0.29 8.62 18.70
CA ALA A 87 0.89 9.44 18.87
C ALA A 87 1.80 9.46 17.62
N PRO A 88 2.16 8.32 16.99
CA PRO A 88 2.91 8.35 15.73
C PRO A 88 2.14 9.02 14.58
N TYR A 89 0.82 8.84 14.50
CA TYR A 89 0.01 9.49 13.46
C TYR A 89 0.04 11.02 13.57
N TYR A 90 -0.14 11.55 14.79
CA TYR A 90 -0.08 13.00 15.02
C TYR A 90 1.35 13.54 14.87
N HIS A 91 2.34 12.80 15.36
CA HIS A 91 3.73 13.17 15.19
C HIS A 91 4.11 13.30 13.71
N PHE A 92 3.84 12.28 12.89
CA PHE A 92 4.18 12.28 11.46
C PHE A 92 3.21 13.10 10.60
N ARG A 93 2.06 13.54 11.12
CA ARG A 93 1.27 14.62 10.49
C ARG A 93 2.01 15.96 10.61
N ASP A 94 2.51 16.27 11.80
CA ASP A 94 3.14 17.57 12.07
C ASP A 94 4.63 17.59 11.67
N ASN A 95 5.25 16.41 11.60
CA ASN A 95 6.66 16.18 11.28
C ASN A 95 6.76 15.09 10.21
N HIS A 96 6.31 15.38 8.99
CA HIS A 96 6.23 14.39 7.91
C HIS A 96 7.50 13.56 7.74
N PHE A 97 7.32 12.25 7.58
CA PHE A 97 8.43 11.34 7.31
C PHE A 97 8.92 11.53 5.88
N LYS A 98 10.14 12.05 5.73
CA LYS A 98 10.76 12.33 4.42
C LYS A 98 11.71 11.22 3.94
N GLY A 99 11.98 10.21 4.76
CA GLY A 99 12.95 9.17 4.43
C GLY A 99 14.33 9.75 4.10
N LYS A 100 14.87 9.38 2.93
CA LYS A 100 16.22 9.75 2.47
C LYS A 100 16.20 10.78 1.33
N THR A 101 15.13 11.56 1.17
CA THR A 101 14.97 12.44 -0.01
C THR A 101 15.95 13.60 -0.13
N ASN A 102 16.77 13.85 0.91
CA ASN A 102 17.87 14.83 0.85
C ASN A 102 19.25 14.17 0.63
N ASP A 103 19.31 12.85 0.53
CA ASP A 103 20.55 12.13 0.32
C ASP A 103 20.73 11.87 -1.18
N PRO A 104 21.70 12.51 -1.84
CA PRO A 104 21.87 12.44 -3.30
C PRO A 104 22.26 11.04 -3.80
N ARG A 105 22.49 10.08 -2.89
CA ARG A 105 22.77 8.68 -3.23
C ARG A 105 21.50 7.87 -3.56
N TYR A 106 20.31 8.38 -3.26
CA TYR A 106 19.04 7.69 -3.50
C TYR A 106 18.37 8.22 -4.78
N GLN A 107 18.12 7.37 -5.77
CA GLN A 107 17.34 7.74 -6.95
C GLN A 107 15.88 7.96 -6.52
N GLY A 108 15.35 9.15 -6.82
CA GLY A 108 14.05 9.60 -6.30
C GLY A 108 14.16 10.49 -5.07
N ALA A 109 15.38 10.85 -4.64
CA ALA A 109 15.60 11.98 -3.76
C ALA A 109 15.12 13.27 -4.44
N ASP A 110 13.90 13.68 -4.12
CA ASP A 110 13.33 14.94 -4.56
C ASP A 110 13.21 15.89 -3.37
N SER A 111 13.90 17.03 -3.47
CA SER A 111 13.81 18.10 -2.49
C SER A 111 12.40 18.68 -2.35
N ALA A 112 11.54 18.50 -3.35
CA ALA A 112 10.14 18.89 -3.31
C ALA A 112 9.24 17.87 -2.58
N PHE A 113 9.76 16.71 -2.17
CA PHE A 113 8.99 15.74 -1.39
C PHE A 113 8.64 16.31 -0.01
N GLU A 114 7.37 16.66 0.18
CA GLU A 114 6.87 17.26 1.42
C GLU A 114 6.83 16.26 2.59
N GLY A 115 6.87 14.97 2.28
CA GLY A 115 6.90 13.86 3.23
C GLY A 115 5.57 13.09 3.33
N PHE A 116 5.61 11.93 3.98
CA PHE A 116 4.44 11.07 4.17
C PHE A 116 3.55 11.53 5.34
N ASN A 117 2.26 11.68 5.07
CA ASN A 117 1.22 11.93 6.06
C ASN A 117 0.40 10.66 6.33
N PRO A 118 0.51 10.04 7.52
CA PRO A 118 -0.21 8.79 7.80
C PRO A 118 -1.73 8.98 7.95
N LEU A 119 -2.22 10.22 8.10
CA LEU A 119 -3.67 10.49 8.12
C LEU A 119 -4.27 10.58 6.73
N LEU A 120 -3.47 10.93 5.72
CA LEU A 120 -3.89 11.11 4.33
C LEU A 120 -2.93 10.35 3.39
N PRO A 121 -2.76 9.03 3.58
CA PRO A 121 -1.66 8.30 2.96
C PRO A 121 -1.73 8.28 1.42
N ALA A 122 -2.91 8.38 0.82
CA ALA A 122 -3.06 8.37 -0.63
C ALA A 122 -2.70 9.72 -1.31
N GLU A 123 -2.45 10.80 -0.56
CA GLU A 123 -2.11 12.10 -1.16
C GLU A 123 -0.83 12.04 -1.99
N LEU A 124 0.14 11.21 -1.61
CA LEU A 124 1.38 11.04 -2.35
C LEU A 124 1.20 10.42 -3.75
N LEU A 125 0.04 9.81 -4.04
CA LEU A 125 -0.25 9.31 -5.39
C LEU A 125 -0.74 10.42 -6.32
N ARG A 126 -1.22 11.54 -5.77
CA ARG A 126 -1.74 12.66 -6.55
C ARG A 126 -0.58 13.41 -7.19
N ASN A 127 -0.69 13.67 -8.49
CA ASN A 127 0.32 14.39 -9.28
C ASN A 127 1.73 13.77 -9.27
N ALA A 128 1.88 12.51 -8.84
CA ALA A 128 3.18 11.83 -8.81
C ALA A 128 3.64 11.37 -10.20
N ILE A 129 2.73 11.24 -11.16
CA ILE A 129 3.05 10.90 -12.54
C ILE A 129 3.26 12.18 -13.35
N PRO A 130 4.46 12.38 -13.92
CA PRO A 130 4.75 13.57 -14.71
C PRO A 130 4.16 13.51 -16.12
N GLY A 131 4.11 14.68 -16.75
CA GLY A 131 3.75 14.83 -18.15
C GLY A 131 2.25 14.74 -18.42
N LYS A 132 1.91 14.58 -19.70
CA LYS A 132 0.52 14.50 -20.16
C LYS A 132 0.04 13.05 -20.10
N ILE A 133 -0.99 12.79 -19.31
CA ILE A 133 -1.65 11.47 -19.28
C ILE A 133 -2.32 11.21 -20.63
N LYS A 134 -2.04 10.05 -21.22
CA LYS A 134 -2.61 9.58 -22.49
C LYS A 134 -3.70 8.55 -22.26
N HIS A 135 -3.42 7.57 -21.40
CA HIS A 135 -4.29 6.44 -21.14
C HIS A 135 -4.06 5.91 -19.73
N THR A 136 -5.14 5.45 -19.09
CA THR A 136 -5.13 4.84 -17.76
C THR A 136 -5.99 3.58 -17.80
N THR A 137 -5.39 2.44 -17.47
CA THR A 137 -6.09 1.21 -17.13
C THR A 137 -6.17 1.10 -15.61
N GLU A 138 -7.38 1.15 -15.06
CA GLU A 138 -7.65 0.95 -13.64
C GLU A 138 -8.07 -0.49 -13.39
N LEU A 139 -7.48 -1.13 -12.38
CA LEU A 139 -7.85 -2.47 -11.91
C LEU A 139 -8.30 -2.38 -10.46
N ARG A 140 -9.55 -2.77 -10.17
CA ARG A 140 -10.11 -2.82 -8.81
C ARG A 140 -10.36 -4.26 -8.42
N VAL A 141 -9.80 -4.68 -7.30
CA VAL A 141 -10.01 -6.02 -6.74
C VAL A 141 -10.29 -5.94 -5.25
N SER A 142 -11.16 -6.84 -4.78
CA SER A 142 -11.53 -6.95 -3.37
C SER A 142 -11.63 -8.41 -2.96
N THR A 143 -11.25 -8.72 -1.73
CA THR A 143 -11.52 -10.02 -1.11
C THR A 143 -12.97 -10.17 -0.67
N ARG A 144 -13.80 -9.14 -0.83
CA ARG A 144 -15.23 -9.16 -0.45
C ARG A 144 -16.18 -9.44 -1.61
N PHE A 145 -15.67 -9.53 -2.83
CA PHE A 145 -16.48 -9.85 -3.99
C PHE A 145 -16.49 -11.36 -4.25
N GLU A 146 -17.69 -11.87 -4.55
CA GLU A 146 -17.94 -13.28 -4.89
C GLU A 146 -17.31 -14.26 -3.89
N THR A 147 -16.41 -15.11 -4.37
CA THR A 147 -15.67 -16.13 -3.60
C THR A 147 -14.30 -15.63 -3.13
N GLY A 148 -14.05 -14.33 -3.22
CA GLY A 148 -12.86 -13.70 -2.68
C GLY A 148 -12.73 -13.95 -1.18
N GLY A 149 -11.51 -13.86 -0.67
CA GLY A 149 -11.25 -14.06 0.74
C GLY A 149 -9.77 -14.01 1.10
N ILE A 150 -9.53 -14.00 2.40
CA ILE A 150 -8.22 -14.19 3.00
C ILE A 150 -8.27 -15.47 3.83
N VAL A 151 -7.29 -16.35 3.65
CA VAL A 151 -7.11 -17.53 4.47
C VAL A 151 -5.92 -17.28 5.38
N ASN A 152 -6.18 -17.26 6.68
CA ASN A 152 -5.21 -16.91 7.71
C ASN A 152 -4.71 -18.18 8.41
N THR A 153 -3.43 -18.19 8.82
CA THR A 153 -2.96 -19.23 9.74
C THR A 153 -3.49 -19.00 11.15
N PRO A 154 -3.67 -20.06 11.97
CA PRO A 154 -4.20 -19.91 13.34
C PRO A 154 -3.35 -19.03 14.27
N PHE A 155 -2.09 -18.79 13.94
CA PHE A 155 -1.21 -17.91 14.72
C PHE A 155 -1.52 -16.43 14.49
N ILE A 156 -1.83 -16.06 13.25
CA ILE A 156 -2.19 -14.70 12.86
C ILE A 156 -3.62 -14.36 13.30
N GLU A 157 -4.56 -15.30 13.11
CA GLU A 157 -5.95 -15.16 13.58
C GLU A 157 -6.09 -14.94 15.08
N LYS A 158 -5.07 -15.21 15.91
CA LYS A 158 -5.13 -14.98 17.35
C LYS A 158 -4.50 -13.66 17.80
N GLN A 159 -3.88 -12.93 16.88
CA GLN A 159 -3.06 -11.77 17.19
C GLN A 159 -3.46 -10.54 16.38
N ALA A 160 -3.71 -10.71 15.08
CA ALA A 160 -3.93 -9.65 14.12
C ALA A 160 -4.57 -10.25 12.85
N ASP A 161 -5.89 -10.44 12.86
CA ASP A 161 -6.57 -11.14 11.78
C ASP A 161 -6.75 -10.24 10.55
N ALA A 162 -6.23 -10.66 9.41
CA ALA A 162 -6.41 -9.93 8.15
C ALA A 162 -7.79 -10.30 7.57
N SER A 163 -8.77 -9.43 7.75
CA SER A 163 -10.18 -9.75 7.51
C SER A 163 -10.67 -9.35 6.11
N GLU A 164 -10.12 -8.27 5.54
CA GLU A 164 -10.45 -7.82 4.19
C GLU A 164 -9.26 -7.12 3.53
N MET A 165 -9.23 -7.17 2.20
CA MET A 165 -8.31 -6.38 1.39
C MET A 165 -9.06 -5.77 0.22
N ASN A 166 -8.82 -4.48 0.00
CA ASN A 166 -9.24 -3.75 -1.19
C ASN A 166 -8.01 -3.14 -1.86
N SER A 167 -7.88 -3.30 -3.17
CA SER A 167 -6.76 -2.74 -3.92
C SER A 167 -7.23 -2.09 -5.20
N ILE A 168 -6.61 -0.96 -5.52
CA ILE A 168 -6.73 -0.27 -6.80
C ILE A 168 -5.34 -0.15 -7.40
N PHE A 169 -5.20 -0.56 -8.65
CA PHE A 169 -3.98 -0.41 -9.44
C PHE A 169 -4.29 0.46 -10.66
N TRP A 170 -3.38 1.36 -10.99
CA TRP A 170 -3.46 2.18 -12.20
C TRP A 170 -2.21 1.94 -13.03
N ILE A 171 -2.41 1.40 -14.24
CA ILE A 171 -1.38 1.34 -15.26
C ILE A 171 -1.58 2.58 -16.12
N VAL A 172 -0.58 3.46 -16.14
CA VAL A 172 -0.73 4.81 -16.70
C VAL A 172 0.31 5.05 -17.78
N GLU A 173 -0.17 5.38 -18.96
CA GLU A 173 0.65 5.86 -20.08
C GLU A 173 0.69 7.38 -20.04
N SER A 174 1.89 7.96 -19.98
CA SER A 174 2.09 9.42 -20.05
C SER A 174 3.14 9.80 -21.07
N GLU A 175 3.11 11.06 -21.51
CA GLU A 175 4.13 11.66 -22.36
C GLU A 175 4.87 12.74 -21.58
N VAL A 176 6.19 12.57 -21.44
CA VAL A 176 7.09 13.52 -20.77
C VAL A 176 8.11 13.98 -21.81
N ASP A 177 8.12 15.27 -22.12
CA ASP A 177 9.03 15.87 -23.11
C ASP A 177 9.06 15.13 -24.47
N GLY A 178 7.89 14.67 -24.92
CA GLY A 178 7.73 13.93 -26.18
C GLY A 178 8.12 12.45 -26.11
N VAL A 179 8.45 11.93 -24.92
CA VAL A 179 8.80 10.52 -24.68
C VAL A 179 7.65 9.82 -23.96
N ASP A 180 7.20 8.70 -24.51
CA ASP A 180 6.19 7.86 -23.87
C ASP A 180 6.77 7.07 -22.69
N LYS A 181 6.04 7.10 -21.57
CA LYS A 181 6.38 6.50 -20.29
C LYS A 181 5.22 5.66 -19.78
N LEU A 182 5.55 4.62 -19.02
CA LEU A 182 4.57 3.74 -18.39
C LEU A 182 4.81 3.69 -16.88
N TYR A 183 3.75 3.93 -16.12
CA TYR A 183 3.77 3.92 -14.66
C TYR A 183 2.79 2.87 -14.12
N LEU A 184 3.13 2.31 -12.95
CA LEU A 184 2.21 1.57 -12.09
C LEU A 184 2.05 2.33 -10.78
N GLN A 185 0.84 2.81 -10.52
CA GLN A 185 0.43 3.27 -9.20
C GLN A 185 -0.45 2.23 -8.54
N TYR A 186 -0.36 2.12 -7.21
CA TYR A 186 -1.31 1.32 -6.46
C TYR A 186 -1.66 1.91 -5.11
N LEU A 187 -2.86 1.59 -4.67
CA LEU A 187 -3.37 1.78 -3.32
C LEU A 187 -3.95 0.44 -2.85
N GLN A 188 -3.40 -0.12 -1.80
CA GLN A 188 -3.88 -1.33 -1.15
C GLN A 188 -4.21 -1.01 0.31
N ILE A 189 -5.37 -1.47 0.76
CA ILE A 189 -5.82 -1.37 2.15
C ILE A 189 -6.14 -2.78 2.59
N VAL A 190 -5.42 -3.26 3.58
CA VAL A 190 -5.73 -4.50 4.31
C VAL A 190 -6.29 -4.10 5.67
N THR A 191 -7.48 -4.54 6.00
CA THR A 191 -8.02 -4.36 7.35
C THR A 191 -7.49 -5.46 8.24
N ILE A 192 -6.89 -5.06 9.35
CA ILE A 192 -6.37 -5.94 10.38
C ILE A 192 -7.21 -5.76 11.63
N ASP A 193 -7.82 -6.85 12.07
CA ASP A 193 -8.64 -6.93 13.27
C ASP A 193 -7.77 -7.29 14.46
N PHE A 194 -7.72 -6.38 15.42
CA PHE A 194 -7.01 -6.60 16.67
C PHE A 194 -8.00 -7.00 17.77
N PHE A 195 -7.78 -8.18 18.34
CA PHE A 195 -8.60 -8.78 19.39
C PHE A 195 -8.47 -8.07 20.74
N ASP A 196 -9.38 -8.39 21.66
CA ASP A 196 -9.72 -7.88 23.00
C ASP A 196 -8.61 -7.38 23.94
N ARG A 197 -7.33 -7.43 23.57
CA ARG A 197 -6.21 -6.91 24.38
C ARG A 197 -6.25 -5.41 24.64
N PHE A 198 -7.11 -4.67 23.95
CA PHE A 198 -7.35 -3.25 24.16
C PHE A 198 -8.47 -2.98 25.17
N PHE A 199 -9.28 -3.99 25.54
CA PHE A 199 -10.54 -3.74 26.26
C PHE A 199 -10.58 -4.52 27.58
N PRO A 200 -10.48 -3.84 28.74
CA PRO A 200 -10.66 -4.47 30.04
C PRO A 200 -12.09 -4.98 30.27
N GLU A 201 -13.08 -4.46 29.52
CA GLU A 201 -14.51 -4.71 29.71
C GLU A 201 -15.23 -5.01 28.39
N GLY A 202 -15.32 -6.29 28.02
CA GLY A 202 -16.25 -6.77 27.00
C GLY A 202 -15.88 -6.46 25.55
N ASN A 203 -16.58 -7.13 24.65
CA ASN A 203 -16.29 -7.24 23.21
C ASN A 203 -16.79 -6.02 22.40
N ASN A 204 -16.84 -4.85 23.04
CA ASN A 204 -17.34 -3.61 22.44
C ASN A 204 -16.18 -2.69 22.11
N ARG A 205 -16.18 -2.24 20.86
CA ARG A 205 -15.27 -1.23 20.34
C ARG A 205 -15.42 0.07 21.13
N GLY A 206 -14.38 0.90 21.10
CA GLY A 206 -14.38 2.25 21.67
C GLY A 206 -15.42 3.20 21.07
N ASP A 207 -16.02 2.84 19.93
CA ASP A 207 -17.13 3.56 19.29
C ASP A 207 -18.52 3.04 19.72
N GLY A 208 -18.58 2.08 20.64
CA GLY A 208 -19.81 1.47 21.15
C GLY A 208 -20.40 0.38 20.26
N MET A 209 -19.76 0.03 19.14
CA MET A 209 -20.19 -1.05 18.25
C MET A 209 -19.58 -2.40 18.68
N PRO A 210 -20.23 -3.55 18.39
CA PRO A 210 -19.67 -4.86 18.71
C PRO A 210 -18.48 -5.21 17.82
N GLY A 211 -17.52 -5.98 18.34
CA GLY A 211 -16.42 -6.60 17.57
C GLY A 211 -15.04 -6.00 17.82
N PRO A 212 -14.00 -6.44 17.08
CA PRO A 212 -12.64 -5.94 17.23
C PRO A 212 -12.47 -4.52 16.65
N ALA A 213 -11.40 -3.85 17.07
CA ALA A 213 -10.96 -2.62 16.42
C ALA A 213 -10.35 -2.95 15.04
N HIS A 214 -10.65 -2.12 14.05
CA HIS A 214 -10.12 -2.27 12.69
C HIS A 214 -8.95 -1.33 12.47
N TRP A 215 -7.81 -1.88 12.10
CA TRP A 215 -6.63 -1.10 11.73
C TRP A 215 -6.38 -1.18 10.23
N PRO A 216 -6.40 -0.06 9.49
CA PRO A 216 -6.06 -0.08 8.08
C PRO A 216 -4.54 -0.17 7.92
N HIS A 217 -4.07 -1.27 7.35
CA HIS A 217 -2.72 -1.42 6.83
C HIS A 217 -2.70 -0.94 5.38
N VAL A 218 -2.19 0.28 5.19
CA VAL A 218 -2.23 0.98 3.90
C VAL A 218 -0.87 0.92 3.23
N SER A 219 -0.86 0.44 1.99
CA SER A 219 0.31 0.40 1.11
C SER A 219 0.04 1.21 -0.15
N ILE A 220 0.93 2.14 -0.48
CA ILE A 220 0.87 2.94 -1.70
C ILE A 220 2.23 2.97 -2.39
N ASN A 221 2.24 3.10 -3.72
CA ASN A 221 3.46 3.38 -4.48
C ASN A 221 3.18 3.95 -5.87
N THR A 222 4.19 4.60 -6.46
CA THR A 222 4.27 4.96 -7.87
C THR A 222 5.58 4.43 -8.43
N MET A 223 5.53 3.61 -9.48
CA MET A 223 6.72 3.02 -10.11
C MET A 223 6.74 3.33 -11.60
N GLU A 224 7.91 3.71 -12.12
CA GLU A 224 8.15 3.81 -13.58
C GLU A 224 8.63 2.47 -14.13
N LYS A 225 8.12 2.06 -15.29
CA LYS A 225 8.66 0.93 -16.02
C LYS A 225 9.99 1.30 -16.69
N ILE A 226 11.07 0.73 -16.17
CA ILE A 226 12.43 0.94 -16.69
C ILE A 226 12.96 -0.23 -17.54
N ARG A 227 12.28 -1.38 -17.56
CA ARG A 227 12.66 -2.55 -18.37
C ARG A 227 11.48 -3.13 -19.14
N GLY A 228 11.75 -3.59 -20.35
CA GLY A 228 10.77 -4.27 -21.20
C GLY A 228 10.66 -5.78 -20.91
N PRO A 229 9.75 -6.48 -21.62
CA PRO A 229 9.45 -7.89 -21.37
C PRO A 229 10.63 -8.83 -21.60
N LYS A 230 11.64 -8.44 -22.39
CA LYS A 230 12.86 -9.22 -22.64
C LYS A 230 14.03 -8.73 -21.79
N GLY A 231 13.77 -7.86 -20.80
CA GLY A 231 14.77 -7.30 -19.89
C GLY A 231 15.57 -6.14 -20.48
N GLU A 232 15.20 -5.65 -21.67
CA GLU A 232 15.80 -4.48 -22.29
C GLU A 232 15.57 -3.24 -21.44
N ILE A 233 16.61 -2.42 -21.25
CA ILE A 233 16.53 -1.18 -20.48
C ILE A 233 15.81 -0.13 -21.34
N ILE A 234 14.71 0.40 -20.83
CA ILE A 234 13.86 1.44 -21.45
C ILE A 234 13.98 2.78 -20.69
N GLY A 235 14.49 2.75 -19.45
CA GLY A 235 14.73 3.92 -18.60
C GLY A 235 16.20 4.02 -18.14
N PRO A 236 16.52 4.94 -17.21
CA PRO A 236 17.84 4.94 -16.57
C PRO A 236 18.09 3.62 -15.83
N GLU A 237 19.35 3.19 -15.78
CA GLU A 237 19.74 1.98 -15.06
C GLU A 237 19.54 2.17 -13.55
N PRO A 238 18.84 1.24 -12.87
CA PRO A 238 18.65 1.36 -11.43
C PRO A 238 19.99 1.16 -10.74
N GLN A 239 20.38 2.13 -9.90
CA GLN A 239 21.53 1.95 -9.02
C GLN A 239 21.09 1.18 -7.77
N ASP A 240 21.94 0.27 -7.30
CA ASP A 240 21.61 -0.57 -6.15
C ASP A 240 21.94 0.19 -4.85
N GLU A 241 20.96 0.96 -4.38
CA GLU A 241 21.07 1.96 -3.31
C GLU A 241 21.32 1.39 -1.90
N CYS A 242 21.27 0.06 -1.78
CA CYS A 242 21.45 -0.67 -0.53
C CYS A 242 22.70 -1.56 -0.51
N LEU A 243 23.61 -1.42 -1.48
CA LEU A 243 24.93 -2.04 -1.39
C LEU A 243 25.76 -1.33 -0.29
N PRO A 244 26.42 -2.07 0.61
CA PRO A 244 27.40 -1.46 1.50
C PRO A 244 28.50 -0.80 0.65
N PRO A 245 29.10 0.33 1.10
CA PRO A 245 30.26 0.89 0.42
C PRO A 245 31.33 -0.20 0.30
N GLU A 246 31.89 -0.35 -0.90
CA GLU A 246 33.01 -1.27 -1.13
C GLU A 246 34.09 -1.01 -0.06
N LYS A 247 34.52 -2.09 0.60
CA LYS A 247 35.60 -2.04 1.59
C LYS A 247 36.95 -1.88 0.93
#